data_AF-A0A956F5Q1-F1
#
_entry.id   AF-A0A956F5Q1-F1
#
_cell.length_a   1.000
_cell.length_b   1.000
_cell.length_c   1.000
_cell.angle_alpha   90.00
_cell.angle_beta   90.00
_cell.angle_gamma   90.00
#
_symmetry.space_group_name_H-M   'P 1'
#
loop_
_entity.id
_entity.type
_entity.pdbx_description
1 polymer ?
#
loop_
_entity_poly.entity_id
_entity_poly.type
_entity_poly.pdbx_seq_one_letter_code
_entity_poly.pdbx_strand_id
1 'polypeptide(L)'
;MDPKHRDRMAFLRICSGRFDRGMKAFHPRLGREINLGNATMFFAQSREIVEEAYAGDIIGIPNHGTLKIGDTLTQGELLRFTGIPSFAPEIFRRVVLKSPLKAKALAKGLTQLAEEGAIQVFKMLLGGEFVVGVVGQLQLEVMKHRLLHEYSVEADYEATDFNTTRWVSPLSEGRSKDEVRKSMDKFIRRNEPNLARDGHGDLAYLAPNRWNLQKVEERFPEVRFSGTREHT
;
A
#
# COMPACT_ATOMS: atom_id res chain seq x y z
N MET A 1 -17.56 8.81 12.94
CA MET A 1 -16.53 7.86 13.41
C MET A 1 -16.38 8.08 14.90
N ASP A 2 -16.58 7.05 15.73
CA ASP A 2 -16.31 7.11 17.17
C ASP A 2 -14.78 7.15 17.39
N PRO A 3 -14.22 8.17 18.05
CA PRO A 3 -12.78 8.28 18.31
C PRO A 3 -12.20 7.14 19.17
N LYS A 4 -13.04 6.45 19.96
CA LYS A 4 -12.60 5.40 20.89
C LYS A 4 -12.48 4.03 20.24
N HIS A 5 -13.20 3.81 19.14
CA HIS A 5 -13.18 2.58 18.39
C HIS A 5 -12.59 2.87 17.02
N ARG A 6 -11.32 2.51 16.84
CA ARG A 6 -10.66 2.46 15.52
C ARG A 6 -11.21 1.27 14.74
N ASP A 7 -12.53 1.24 14.54
CA ASP A 7 -13.26 0.19 13.86
C ASP A 7 -13.02 0.34 12.36
N ARG A 8 -11.89 -0.23 11.94
CA ARG A 8 -11.61 -0.44 10.53
C ARG A 8 -12.38 -1.68 10.11
N MET A 9 -12.81 -1.71 8.86
CA MET A 9 -13.47 -2.87 8.29
C MET A 9 -12.73 -3.27 7.04
N ALA A 10 -12.32 -4.53 6.97
CA ALA A 10 -11.77 -5.14 5.77
C ALA A 10 -12.92 -5.69 4.95
N PHE A 11 -13.06 -5.22 3.71
CA PHE A 11 -14.03 -5.77 2.78
C PHE A 11 -13.41 -6.97 2.08
N LEU A 12 -14.08 -8.11 2.18
CA LEU A 12 -13.64 -9.37 1.62
C LEU A 12 -14.67 -9.87 0.62
N ARG A 13 -14.20 -10.22 -0.58
CA ARG A 13 -15.00 -10.92 -1.58
C ARG A 13 -14.89 -12.42 -1.35
N ILE A 14 -16.02 -13.10 -1.28
CA ILE A 14 -16.04 -14.56 -1.24
C ILE A 14 -15.81 -15.08 -2.66
N CYS A 15 -14.70 -15.78 -2.87
CA CYS A 15 -14.32 -16.31 -4.18
C CYS A 15 -14.90 -17.71 -4.45
N SER A 16 -15.09 -18.51 -3.41
CA SER A 16 -15.58 -19.88 -3.50
C SER A 16 -16.17 -20.34 -2.16
N GLY A 17 -16.98 -21.40 -2.21
CA GLY A 17 -17.56 -22.01 -1.03
C GLY A 17 -18.69 -21.17 -0.42
N ARG A 18 -18.90 -21.38 0.88
CA ARG A 18 -19.95 -20.75 1.68
C ARG A 18 -19.32 -20.22 2.97
N PHE A 19 -19.68 -19.00 3.31
CA PHE A 19 -19.41 -18.41 4.59
C PHE A 19 -20.56 -18.74 5.54
N ASP A 20 -20.23 -19.18 6.76
CA ASP A 20 -21.18 -19.39 7.84
C ASP A 20 -20.75 -18.58 9.06
N ARG A 21 -21.72 -17.98 9.75
CA ARG A 21 -21.45 -17.17 10.93
C ARG A 21 -20.65 -17.95 11.97
N GLY A 22 -19.62 -17.30 12.52
CA GLY A 22 -18.78 -17.88 13.56
C GLY A 22 -17.74 -18.87 13.04
N MET A 23 -17.68 -19.10 11.72
CA MET A 23 -16.62 -19.91 11.15
C MET A 23 -15.24 -19.29 11.43
N LYS A 24 -14.24 -20.15 11.51
CA LYS A 24 -12.85 -19.74 11.50
C LYS A 24 -12.31 -19.85 10.08
N ALA A 25 -11.47 -18.90 9.71
CA ALA A 25 -10.73 -18.95 8.46
C ALA A 25 -9.24 -18.91 8.75
N PHE A 26 -8.47 -19.70 8.01
CA PHE A 26 -7.02 -19.66 8.04
C PHE A 26 -6.52 -18.45 7.24
N HIS A 27 -5.57 -17.72 7.80
CA HIS A 27 -4.91 -16.58 7.16
C HIS A 27 -3.47 -16.98 6.76
N PRO A 28 -3.20 -17.29 5.48
CA PRO A 28 -1.90 -17.82 5.04
C PRO A 28 -0.70 -16.92 5.34
N ARG A 29 -0.80 -15.60 5.09
CA ARG A 29 0.29 -14.65 5.39
C ARG A 29 0.67 -14.59 6.87
N LEU A 30 -0.31 -14.70 7.78
CA LEU A 30 -0.06 -14.69 9.22
C LEU A 30 0.17 -16.08 9.81
N GLY A 31 -0.10 -17.14 9.05
CA GLY A 31 0.04 -18.54 9.49
C GLY A 31 -0.87 -18.92 10.66
N ARG A 32 -2.05 -18.28 10.80
CA ARG A 32 -2.96 -18.52 11.93
C ARG A 32 -4.43 -18.44 11.53
N GLU A 33 -5.28 -19.05 12.33
CA GLU A 33 -6.74 -18.90 12.21
C GLU A 33 -7.22 -17.54 12.73
N ILE A 34 -8.25 -16.99 12.08
CA ILE A 34 -8.99 -15.82 12.52
C ILE A 34 -10.48 -16.16 12.63
N ASN A 35 -11.13 -15.61 13.64
CA ASN A 35 -12.57 -15.79 13.87
C ASN A 35 -13.34 -14.75 13.06
N LEU A 36 -14.34 -15.20 12.29
CA LEU A 36 -15.18 -14.35 11.44
C LEU A 36 -16.59 -14.14 12.00
N GLY A 37 -16.83 -14.41 13.29
CA GLY A 37 -18.15 -14.35 13.92
C GLY A 37 -18.84 -12.98 13.92
N ASN A 38 -18.08 -11.91 13.72
CA ASN A 38 -18.59 -10.53 13.64
C ASN A 38 -18.58 -9.99 12.20
N ALA A 39 -18.55 -10.86 11.19
CA ALA A 39 -18.66 -10.45 9.79
C ALA A 39 -20.04 -9.79 9.56
N THR A 40 -20.03 -8.70 8.80
CA THR A 40 -21.22 -7.88 8.50
C THR A 40 -21.43 -7.84 7.00
N MET A 41 -22.67 -7.88 6.51
CA MET A 41 -23.00 -7.64 5.11
C MET A 41 -23.74 -6.32 5.01
N PHE A 42 -23.57 -5.66 3.87
CA PHE A 42 -24.15 -4.38 3.59
C PHE A 42 -25.37 -4.58 2.69
N PHE A 43 -26.56 -4.56 3.29
CA PHE A 43 -27.83 -4.57 2.56
C PHE A 43 -28.44 -3.18 2.62
N ALA A 44 -28.48 -2.49 1.48
CA ALA A 44 -29.01 -1.13 1.36
C ALA A 44 -28.42 -0.14 2.40
N GLN A 45 -29.21 0.29 3.39
CA GLN A 45 -28.79 1.23 4.43
C GLN A 45 -28.49 0.57 5.78
N SER A 46 -28.75 -0.74 5.95
CA SER A 46 -28.51 -1.46 7.20
C SER A 46 -27.18 -2.22 7.18
N ARG A 47 -26.57 -2.32 8.37
CA ARG A 47 -25.46 -3.22 8.65
C ARG A 47 -26.04 -4.39 9.41
N GLU A 48 -26.04 -5.56 8.79
CA GLU A 48 -26.56 -6.78 9.39
C GLU A 48 -25.45 -7.80 9.54
N ILE A 49 -25.45 -8.50 10.68
CA ILE A 49 -24.51 -9.58 10.90
C ILE A 49 -24.87 -10.69 9.91
N VAL A 50 -23.85 -11.19 9.22
CA VAL A 50 -24.04 -12.22 8.19
C VAL A 50 -24.25 -13.56 8.85
N GLU A 51 -25.37 -14.21 8.55
CA GLU A 51 -25.59 -15.61 8.89
C GLU A 51 -24.93 -16.54 7.87
N GLU A 52 -25.17 -16.30 6.58
CA GLU A 52 -24.56 -17.01 5.47
C GLU A 52 -24.24 -16.09 4.29
N ALA A 53 -23.18 -16.41 3.52
CA ALA A 53 -22.84 -15.72 2.28
C ALA A 53 -22.14 -16.65 1.29
N TYR A 54 -22.21 -16.35 0.01
CA TYR A 54 -21.78 -17.23 -1.08
C TYR A 54 -20.76 -16.55 -2.01
N ALA A 55 -20.20 -17.34 -2.93
CA ALA A 55 -19.27 -16.84 -3.93
C ALA A 55 -19.86 -15.65 -4.72
N GLY A 56 -19.15 -14.53 -4.73
CA GLY A 56 -19.59 -13.27 -5.31
C GLY A 56 -19.93 -12.20 -4.27
N ASP A 57 -20.38 -12.61 -3.07
CA ASP A 57 -20.77 -11.68 -2.02
C ASP A 57 -19.57 -10.95 -1.42
N ILE A 58 -19.83 -9.74 -0.91
CA ILE A 58 -18.85 -8.93 -0.18
C ILE A 58 -19.28 -8.86 1.29
N ILE A 59 -18.40 -9.33 2.17
CA ILE A 59 -18.56 -9.25 3.61
C ILE A 59 -17.54 -8.28 4.21
N GLY A 60 -17.94 -7.57 5.26
CA GLY A 60 -17.10 -6.69 6.05
C GLY A 60 -16.63 -7.38 7.32
N ILE A 61 -15.32 -7.51 7.51
CA ILE A 61 -14.71 -8.10 8.69
C ILE A 61 -14.10 -6.98 9.53
N PRO A 62 -14.47 -6.84 10.83
CA PRO A 62 -13.80 -5.90 11.73
C PRO A 62 -12.29 -6.16 11.74
N ASN A 63 -11.50 -5.10 11.49
CA ASN A 63 -10.07 -5.17 11.32
C ASN A 63 -9.37 -4.28 12.34
N HIS A 64 -8.52 -4.87 13.18
CA HIS A 64 -7.68 -4.12 14.11
C HIS A 64 -6.23 -3.97 13.60
N GLY A 65 -6.05 -3.98 12.27
CA GLY A 65 -4.75 -3.83 11.60
C GLY A 65 -4.08 -5.15 11.28
N THR A 66 -4.82 -6.25 11.35
CA THR A 66 -4.34 -7.60 11.03
C THR A 66 -4.46 -7.91 9.56
N LEU A 67 -5.53 -7.44 8.92
CA LEU A 67 -5.82 -7.64 7.50
C LEU A 67 -5.31 -6.47 6.67
N LYS A 68 -4.74 -6.77 5.51
CA LYS A 68 -4.23 -5.83 4.50
C LYS A 68 -4.90 -6.09 3.15
N ILE A 69 -4.80 -5.12 2.24
CA ILE A 69 -5.26 -5.31 0.86
C ILE A 69 -4.49 -6.48 0.23
N GLY A 70 -5.22 -7.38 -0.42
CA GLY A 70 -4.67 -8.58 -1.05
C GLY A 70 -4.55 -9.80 -0.13
N ASP A 71 -4.87 -9.68 1.16
CA ASP A 71 -4.90 -10.84 2.04
C ASP A 71 -5.96 -11.85 1.58
N THR A 72 -5.57 -13.12 1.61
CA THR A 72 -6.44 -14.26 1.32
C THR A 72 -6.83 -14.95 2.62
N LEU A 73 -8.07 -15.38 2.73
CA LEU A 73 -8.56 -16.24 3.81
C LEU A 73 -9.08 -17.54 3.21
N THR A 74 -8.76 -18.67 3.83
CA THR A 74 -9.13 -20.02 3.35
C THR A 74 -9.67 -20.87 4.49
N GLN A 75 -10.11 -22.09 4.21
CA GLN A 75 -10.46 -23.09 5.23
C GLN A 75 -9.26 -23.98 5.63
N GLY A 76 -8.02 -23.60 5.24
CA GLY A 76 -6.80 -24.33 5.60
C GLY A 76 -5.76 -24.36 4.47
N GLU A 77 -6.18 -24.14 3.23
CA GLU A 77 -5.27 -24.10 2.08
C GLU A 77 -4.29 -22.93 2.16
N LEU A 78 -3.03 -23.19 1.81
CA LEU A 78 -2.01 -22.17 1.62
C LEU A 78 -2.15 -21.56 0.22
N LEU A 79 -3.20 -20.76 0.06
CA LEU A 79 -3.54 -20.08 -1.20
C LEU A 79 -3.35 -18.57 -1.10
N ARG A 80 -2.94 -17.95 -2.19
CA ARG A 80 -2.87 -16.50 -2.35
C ARG A 80 -3.44 -16.10 -3.69
N PHE A 81 -4.43 -15.21 -3.68
CA PHE A 81 -4.93 -14.59 -4.90
C PHE A 81 -3.89 -13.61 -5.48
N THR A 82 -3.72 -13.65 -6.80
CA THR A 82 -2.87 -12.73 -7.57
C THR A 82 -3.74 -11.69 -8.31
N GLY A 83 -3.11 -10.67 -8.90
CA GLY A 83 -3.84 -9.70 -9.72
C GLY A 83 -4.58 -8.58 -8.98
N ILE A 84 -4.28 -8.34 -7.69
CA ILE A 84 -4.71 -7.12 -6.97
C ILE A 84 -3.54 -6.10 -7.03
N PRO A 85 -3.58 -5.12 -7.95
CA PRO A 85 -2.47 -4.20 -8.13
C PRO A 85 -2.54 -2.99 -7.20
N SER A 86 -1.38 -2.48 -6.82
CA SER A 86 -1.18 -1.07 -6.52
C SER A 86 -1.03 -0.29 -7.83
N PHE A 87 -1.78 0.80 -7.97
CA PHE A 87 -1.73 1.66 -9.16
C PHE A 87 -0.76 2.83 -8.97
N ALA A 88 -0.04 3.24 -10.01
CA ALA A 88 0.79 4.45 -9.94
C ALA A 88 -0.08 5.68 -9.56
N PRO A 89 0.31 6.48 -8.55
CA PRO A 89 -0.45 7.68 -8.16
C PRO A 89 -0.36 8.80 -9.20
N GLU A 90 -1.31 9.73 -9.12
CA GLU A 90 -1.38 10.90 -10.00
C GLU A 90 -0.90 12.19 -9.33
N ILE A 91 -1.12 12.31 -8.01
CA ILE A 91 -0.75 13.50 -7.23
C ILE A 91 0.33 13.12 -6.24
N PHE A 92 1.45 13.85 -6.28
CA PHE A 92 2.55 13.70 -5.35
C PHE A 92 2.69 14.96 -4.47
N ARG A 93 2.89 14.73 -3.17
CA ARG A 93 3.14 15.78 -2.18
C ARG A 93 4.20 15.36 -1.20
N ARG A 94 5.12 16.27 -0.87
CA ARG A 94 6.06 16.07 0.23
C ARG A 94 5.32 16.35 1.53
N VAL A 95 5.47 15.45 2.50
CA VAL A 95 4.87 15.60 3.83
C VAL A 95 5.82 16.35 4.73
N VAL A 96 5.41 17.53 5.17
CA VAL A 96 6.17 18.38 6.08
C VAL A 96 5.57 18.28 7.47
N LEU A 97 6.43 18.03 8.45
CA LEU A 97 6.01 17.93 9.84
C LEU A 97 6.14 19.29 10.52
N LYS A 98 5.08 19.77 11.20
CA LYS A 98 5.17 21.05 11.92
C LYS A 98 6.06 20.98 13.17
N SER A 99 6.13 19.82 13.82
CA SER A 99 6.93 19.61 15.04
C SER A 99 7.88 18.43 14.87
N PRO A 100 9.21 18.65 14.82
CA PRO A 100 10.20 17.58 14.64
C PRO A 100 10.10 16.42 15.65
N LEU A 101 9.60 16.71 16.87
CA LEU A 101 9.42 15.71 17.94
C LEU A 101 8.44 14.59 17.58
N LYS A 102 7.57 14.81 16.59
CA LYS A 102 6.54 13.86 16.14
C LYS A 102 6.99 12.96 14.99
N ALA A 103 8.26 12.99 14.57
CA ALA A 103 8.74 12.23 13.40
C ALA A 103 8.46 10.71 13.47
N LYS A 104 8.63 10.10 14.64
CA LYS A 104 8.32 8.66 14.84
C LYS A 104 6.81 8.39 14.72
N ALA A 105 5.97 9.28 15.24
CA ALA A 105 4.52 9.16 15.15
C ALA A 105 4.03 9.35 13.71
N LEU A 106 4.64 10.30 12.96
CA LEU A 106 4.38 10.49 11.54
C LEU A 106 4.69 9.22 10.75
N ALA A 107 5.90 8.66 10.90
CA ALA A 107 6.30 7.45 10.18
C ALA A 107 5.31 6.30 10.46
N LYS A 108 4.94 6.10 11.73
CA LYS A 108 3.94 5.08 12.12
C LYS A 108 2.58 5.34 11.46
N GLY A 109 2.10 6.58 11.46
CA GLY A 109 0.83 6.95 10.86
C GLY A 109 0.80 6.73 9.35
N LEU A 110 1.83 7.22 8.65
CA LEU A 110 1.97 7.02 7.20
C LEU A 110 2.03 5.53 6.83
N THR A 111 2.80 4.72 7.55
CA THR A 111 2.86 3.27 7.30
C THR A 111 1.50 2.61 7.47
N GLN A 112 0.75 2.90 8.53
CA GLN A 112 -0.58 2.31 8.75
C GLN A 112 -1.60 2.75 7.69
N LEU A 113 -1.57 4.04 7.30
CA LEU A 113 -2.44 4.55 6.24
C LEU A 113 -2.11 3.94 4.87
N ALA A 114 -0.83 3.64 4.61
CA ALA A 114 -0.41 2.95 3.40
C ALA A 114 -0.85 1.48 3.39
N GLU A 115 -0.76 0.77 4.52
CA GLU A 115 -1.23 -0.63 4.64
C GLU A 115 -2.74 -0.77 4.41
N GLU A 116 -3.50 0.28 4.72
CA GLU A 116 -4.94 0.37 4.47
C GLU A 116 -5.28 0.72 3.01
N GLY A 117 -4.28 1.04 2.19
CA GLY A 117 -4.44 1.46 0.80
C GLY A 117 -5.06 2.85 0.62
N ALA A 118 -5.15 3.64 1.70
CA ALA A 118 -5.69 4.99 1.62
C ALA A 118 -4.77 5.93 0.81
N ILE A 119 -3.46 5.69 0.87
CA ILE A 119 -2.40 6.46 0.23
C ILE A 119 -1.25 5.53 -0.17
N GLN A 120 -0.36 6.00 -1.03
CA GLN A 120 0.97 5.40 -1.17
C GLN A 120 2.01 6.31 -0.51
N VAL A 121 2.96 5.69 0.17
CA VAL A 121 4.04 6.38 0.88
C VAL A 121 5.36 6.00 0.25
N PHE A 122 6.16 7.00 -0.09
CA PHE A 122 7.48 6.87 -0.66
C PHE A 122 8.48 7.58 0.27
N LYS A 123 9.41 6.84 0.83
CA LYS A 123 10.54 7.39 1.58
C LYS A 123 11.71 7.58 0.63
N MET A 124 12.06 8.83 0.33
CA MET A 124 13.14 9.15 -0.59
C MET A 124 14.47 8.57 -0.09
N LEU A 125 15.29 8.05 -1.01
CA LEU A 125 16.63 7.57 -0.67
C LEU A 125 17.53 8.75 -0.28
N LEU A 126 17.49 9.81 -1.08
CA LEU A 126 18.14 11.07 -0.76
C LEU A 126 17.30 11.85 0.26
N GLY A 127 17.93 12.39 1.29
CA GLY A 127 17.27 13.24 2.30
C GLY A 127 16.36 12.50 3.30
N GLY A 128 15.82 11.33 2.93
CA GLY A 128 14.99 10.50 3.82
C GLY A 128 13.59 11.05 4.09
N GLU A 129 13.18 12.06 3.33
CA GLU A 129 11.87 12.70 3.42
C GLU A 129 10.75 11.80 2.90
N PHE A 130 9.52 12.07 3.35
CA PHE A 130 8.35 11.33 2.91
C PHE A 130 7.62 12.09 1.81
N VAL A 131 7.43 11.42 0.69
CA VAL A 131 6.53 11.82 -0.39
C VAL A 131 5.33 10.88 -0.36
N VAL A 132 4.13 11.44 -0.43
CA VAL A 132 2.91 10.65 -0.57
C VAL A 132 2.39 10.75 -1.99
N GLY A 133 1.90 9.63 -2.50
CA GLY A 133 1.22 9.55 -3.77
C GLY A 133 -0.25 9.18 -3.56
N VAL A 134 -1.15 9.93 -4.18
CA VAL A 134 -2.59 9.65 -4.18
C VAL A 134 -3.18 9.71 -5.60
N VAL A 135 -4.33 9.08 -5.79
CA VAL A 135 -5.10 9.17 -7.03
C VAL A 135 -5.99 10.41 -7.04
N GLY A 136 -6.51 10.82 -5.88
CA GLY A 136 -7.38 11.99 -5.76
C GLY A 136 -7.07 12.89 -4.57
N GLN A 137 -7.35 14.19 -4.70
CA GLN A 137 -7.04 15.20 -3.68
C GLN A 137 -7.68 14.93 -2.32
N LEU A 138 -8.90 14.38 -2.28
CA LEU A 138 -9.59 14.03 -1.04
C LEU A 138 -8.77 13.08 -0.15
N GLN A 139 -7.95 12.20 -0.74
CA GLN A 139 -7.10 11.28 0.02
C GLN A 139 -6.04 12.03 0.84
N LEU A 140 -5.54 13.17 0.37
CA LEU A 140 -4.62 14.02 1.15
C LEU A 140 -5.35 14.67 2.32
N GLU A 141 -6.57 15.16 2.11
CA GLU A 141 -7.38 15.78 3.16
C GLU A 141 -7.73 14.77 4.26
N VAL A 142 -8.16 13.57 3.85
CA VAL A 142 -8.42 12.45 4.77
C VAL A 142 -7.15 12.05 5.50
N MET A 143 -6.00 11.98 4.82
CA MET A 143 -4.72 11.68 5.48
C MET A 143 -4.37 12.74 6.53
N LYS A 144 -4.46 14.03 6.22
CA LYS A 144 -4.18 15.13 7.16
C LYS A 144 -5.06 15.03 8.40
N HIS A 145 -6.37 14.82 8.19
CA HIS A 145 -7.34 14.64 9.26
C HIS A 145 -6.99 13.43 10.14
N ARG A 146 -6.71 12.27 9.53
CA ARG A 146 -6.38 11.06 10.30
C ARG A 146 -5.05 11.18 11.06
N LEU A 147 -4.02 11.77 10.45
CA LEU A 147 -2.75 12.04 11.14
C LEU A 147 -2.95 12.90 12.39
N LEU A 148 -3.80 13.92 12.30
CA LEU A 148 -4.12 14.79 13.43
C LEU A 148 -4.90 14.03 14.52
N HIS A 149 -6.00 13.36 14.15
CA HIS A 149 -6.94 12.79 15.12
C HIS A 149 -6.52 11.42 15.68
N GLU A 150 -5.85 10.58 14.89
CA GLU A 150 -5.45 9.22 15.31
C GLU A 150 -4.02 9.15 15.86
N TYR A 151 -3.14 10.08 15.43
CA TYR A 151 -1.71 10.05 15.76
C TYR A 151 -1.22 11.32 16.45
N SER A 152 -2.06 12.36 16.58
CA SER A 152 -1.67 13.67 17.13
C SER A 152 -0.46 14.25 16.40
N VAL A 153 -0.49 14.13 15.07
CA VAL A 153 0.54 14.59 14.14
C VAL A 153 -0.05 15.70 13.27
N GLU A 154 0.44 16.92 13.46
CA GLU A 154 0.18 18.01 12.53
C GLU A 154 1.20 17.98 11.38
N ALA A 155 0.70 17.69 10.19
CA ALA A 155 1.48 17.69 8.96
C ALA A 155 0.90 18.66 7.95
N ASP A 156 1.75 19.15 7.06
CA ASP A 156 1.38 19.92 5.88
C ASP A 156 1.98 19.34 4.60
N TYR A 157 1.62 19.94 3.47
CA TYR A 157 2.05 19.47 2.16
C TYR A 157 2.83 20.54 1.41
N GLU A 158 3.91 20.09 0.77
CA GLU A 158 4.61 20.87 -0.23
C GLU A 158 4.49 20.22 -1.60
N ALA A 159 4.49 21.06 -2.64
CA ALA A 159 4.53 20.59 -4.01
C ALA A 159 5.85 19.85 -4.27
N THR A 160 5.76 18.81 -5.10
CA THR A 160 6.92 18.09 -5.62
C THR A 160 6.90 18.20 -7.13
N ASP A 161 8.08 18.07 -7.75
CA ASP A 161 8.16 18.04 -9.21
C ASP A 161 7.72 16.70 -9.80
N PHE A 162 7.50 15.67 -8.97
CA PHE A 162 7.11 14.33 -9.39
C PHE A 162 5.66 14.27 -9.91
N ASN A 163 5.48 13.64 -11.06
CA ASN A 163 4.16 13.42 -11.68
C ASN A 163 3.91 11.96 -12.06
N THR A 164 4.91 11.08 -11.99
CA THR A 164 4.72 9.66 -12.24
C THR A 164 5.69 8.83 -11.43
N THR A 165 5.30 7.59 -11.13
CA THR A 165 6.14 6.62 -10.44
C THR A 165 6.18 5.29 -11.19
N ARG A 166 7.31 4.58 -11.11
CA ARG A 166 7.46 3.21 -11.58
C ARG A 166 8.18 2.40 -10.52
N TRP A 167 7.66 1.21 -10.21
CA TRP A 167 8.42 0.24 -9.43
C TRP A 167 9.54 -0.33 -10.28
N VAL A 168 10.74 -0.39 -9.71
CA VAL A 168 11.94 -0.79 -10.42
C VAL A 168 12.46 -2.12 -9.90
N SER A 169 12.77 -3.03 -10.83
CA SER A 169 13.33 -4.34 -10.51
C SER A 169 14.42 -4.69 -11.51
N PRO A 170 15.46 -5.44 -11.10
CA PRO A 170 16.46 -5.91 -12.05
C PRO A 170 15.82 -6.90 -13.02
N LEU A 171 16.14 -6.77 -14.30
CA LEU A 171 15.99 -7.90 -15.22
C LEU A 171 17.14 -8.89 -14.89
N SER A 172 16.84 -10.17 -14.72
CA SER A 172 17.83 -11.18 -14.30
C SER A 172 18.07 -12.28 -15.34
N GLU A 173 17.24 -12.34 -16.39
CA GLU A 173 17.34 -13.35 -17.45
C GLU A 173 18.69 -13.28 -18.16
N GLY A 174 19.38 -14.42 -18.21
CA GLY A 174 20.67 -14.56 -18.88
C GLY A 174 21.86 -13.86 -18.21
N ARG A 175 21.73 -13.37 -16.97
CA ARG A 175 22.78 -12.61 -16.27
C ARG A 175 23.21 -13.22 -14.94
N SER A 176 24.48 -13.06 -14.61
CA SER A 176 25.01 -13.45 -13.31
C SER A 176 24.52 -12.51 -12.20
N LYS A 177 24.51 -13.00 -10.95
CA LYS A 177 24.13 -12.20 -9.78
C LYS A 177 25.00 -10.95 -9.62
N ASP A 178 26.29 -11.04 -9.94
CA ASP A 178 27.22 -9.93 -9.83
C ASP A 178 26.98 -8.85 -10.90
N GLU A 179 26.63 -9.24 -12.12
CA GLU A 179 26.25 -8.30 -13.18
C GLU A 179 24.96 -7.56 -12.81
N VAL A 180 23.95 -8.29 -12.35
CA VAL A 180 22.69 -7.71 -11.88
C VAL A 180 22.93 -6.70 -10.75
N ARG A 181 23.74 -7.08 -9.76
CA ARG A 181 24.10 -6.20 -8.64
C ARG A 181 24.81 -4.93 -9.14
N LYS A 182 25.84 -5.07 -9.97
CA LYS A 182 26.60 -3.93 -10.51
C LYS A 182 25.70 -2.98 -11.32
N SER A 183 24.77 -3.51 -12.11
CA SER A 183 23.81 -2.68 -12.84
C SER A 183 22.87 -1.92 -11.92
N MET A 184 22.32 -2.59 -10.90
CA MET A 184 21.43 -1.94 -9.95
C MET A 184 22.15 -0.89 -9.12
N ASP A 185 23.38 -1.15 -8.67
CA ASP A 185 24.18 -0.18 -7.93
C ASP A 185 24.49 1.06 -8.78
N LYS A 186 24.81 0.87 -10.07
CA LYS A 186 25.01 1.98 -11.02
C LYS A 186 23.73 2.78 -11.24
N PHE A 187 22.59 2.10 -11.38
CA PHE A 187 21.28 2.74 -11.54
C PHE A 187 20.92 3.56 -10.29
N ILE A 188 21.05 2.97 -9.10
CA ILE A 188 20.73 3.61 -7.82
C ILE A 188 21.58 4.87 -7.64
N ARG A 189 22.90 4.75 -7.79
CA ARG A 189 23.81 5.90 -7.60
C ARG A 189 23.53 7.06 -8.55
N ARG A 190 23.13 6.79 -9.79
CA ARG A 190 22.89 7.83 -10.80
C ARG A 190 21.52 8.50 -10.66
N ASN A 191 20.57 7.83 -10.05
CA ASN A 191 19.18 8.27 -9.99
C ASN A 191 18.68 8.46 -8.54
N GLU A 192 19.57 8.43 -7.55
CA GLU A 192 19.27 8.52 -6.12
C GLU A 192 18.30 9.64 -5.73
N PRO A 193 18.39 10.87 -6.27
CA PRO A 193 17.43 11.94 -5.94
C PRO A 193 15.98 11.64 -6.32
N ASN A 194 15.78 10.76 -7.29
CA ASN A 194 14.48 10.37 -7.83
C ASN A 194 14.07 8.96 -7.39
N LEU A 195 14.82 8.34 -6.47
CA LEU A 195 14.53 7.01 -5.97
C LEU A 195 13.96 7.07 -4.55
N ALA A 196 12.99 6.21 -4.29
CA ALA A 196 12.37 6.05 -3.00
C ALA A 196 12.09 4.58 -2.70
N ARG A 197 11.88 4.27 -1.43
CA ARG A 197 11.27 3.01 -1.00
C ARG A 197 9.79 3.24 -0.69
N ASP A 198 8.93 2.40 -1.23
CA ASP A 198 7.51 2.48 -0.92
C ASP A 198 7.20 1.95 0.51
N GLY A 199 5.92 1.96 0.90
CA GLY A 199 5.47 1.45 2.20
C GLY A 199 5.76 -0.04 2.45
N HIS A 200 6.06 -0.81 1.41
CA HIS A 200 6.45 -2.23 1.48
C HIS A 200 7.97 -2.42 1.40
N GLY A 201 8.74 -1.35 1.19
CA GLY A 201 10.19 -1.37 1.08
C GLY A 201 10.70 -1.56 -0.36
N ASP A 202 9.80 -1.66 -1.34
CA ASP A 202 10.16 -1.84 -2.74
C ASP A 202 10.70 -0.56 -3.34
N LEU A 203 11.65 -0.71 -4.26
CA LEU A 203 12.31 0.42 -4.90
C LEU A 203 11.38 1.01 -5.97
N ALA A 204 11.14 2.31 -5.90
CA ALA A 204 10.35 3.08 -6.86
C ALA A 204 11.15 4.26 -7.41
N TYR A 205 11.02 4.50 -8.71
CA TYR A 205 11.55 5.67 -9.39
C TYR A 205 10.44 6.69 -9.62
N LEU A 206 10.59 7.88 -9.04
CA LEU A 206 9.68 9.00 -9.16
C LEU A 206 10.22 9.96 -10.23
N ALA A 207 9.46 10.15 -11.30
CA ALA A 207 9.87 10.98 -12.42
C ALA A 207 9.03 12.26 -12.47
N PRO A 208 9.64 13.40 -12.87
CA PRO A 208 8.90 14.65 -12.99
C PRO A 208 7.96 14.68 -14.20
N ASN A 209 8.24 13.89 -15.23
CA ASN A 209 7.35 13.72 -16.38
C ASN A 209 7.70 12.44 -17.15
N ARG A 210 6.83 12.06 -18.10
CA ARG A 210 6.98 10.84 -18.92
C ARG A 210 8.26 10.85 -19.76
N TRP A 211 8.70 12.00 -20.25
CA TRP A 211 9.89 12.10 -21.08
C TRP A 211 11.18 11.81 -20.29
N ASN A 212 11.30 12.32 -19.06
CA ASN A 212 12.42 11.99 -18.19
C ASN A 212 12.42 10.51 -17.82
N LEU A 213 11.24 9.92 -17.57
CA LEU A 213 11.11 8.48 -17.34
C LEU A 213 11.64 7.68 -18.55
N GLN A 214 11.17 7.99 -19.76
CA GLN A 214 11.59 7.29 -20.98
C GLN A 214 13.11 7.36 -21.19
N LYS A 215 13.73 8.53 -20.98
CA LYS A 215 15.18 8.67 -21.08
C LYS A 215 15.95 7.79 -20.11
N VAL A 216 15.41 7.60 -18.91
CA VAL A 216 16.03 6.73 -17.91
C VAL A 216 15.81 5.26 -18.27
N GLU A 217 14.65 4.89 -18.78
CA GLU A 217 14.36 3.55 -19.32
C GLU A 217 15.33 3.19 -20.46
N GLU A 218 15.55 4.09 -21.41
CA GLU A 218 16.50 3.91 -22.52
C GLU A 218 17.96 3.80 -22.04
N ARG A 219 18.32 4.53 -20.98
CA ARG A 219 19.69 4.55 -20.43
C ARG A 219 20.03 3.33 -19.59
N PHE A 220 19.01 2.69 -19.02
CA PHE A 220 19.14 1.52 -18.15
C PHE A 220 18.22 0.39 -18.64
N PRO A 221 18.46 -0.14 -19.86
CA PRO A 221 17.65 -1.23 -20.42
C PRO A 221 17.67 -2.50 -19.57
N GLU A 222 18.63 -2.59 -18.64
CA GLU A 222 18.80 -3.70 -17.74
C GLU A 222 17.90 -3.66 -16.48
N VAL A 223 17.11 -2.60 -16.33
CA VAL A 223 16.14 -2.36 -15.24
C VAL A 223 14.73 -2.36 -15.80
N ARG A 224 13.82 -3.10 -15.16
CA ARG A 224 12.40 -3.12 -15.49
C ARG A 224 11.67 -2.03 -14.70
N PHE A 225 10.88 -1.23 -15.40
CA PHE A 225 10.01 -0.20 -14.83
C PHE A 225 8.55 -0.64 -14.97
N SER A 226 7.86 -0.85 -13.85
CA SER A 226 6.47 -1.31 -13.82
C SER A 226 5.52 -0.23 -13.32
N GLY A 227 4.36 -0.07 -13.98
CA GLY A 227 3.29 0.85 -13.57
C GLY A 227 2.35 0.27 -12.51
N THR A 228 2.46 -1.03 -12.24
CA THR A 228 1.71 -1.74 -11.20
C THR A 228 2.62 -2.64 -10.40
N ARG A 229 2.19 -2.95 -9.17
CA ARG A 229 2.84 -3.91 -8.29
C ARG A 229 1.79 -4.79 -7.64
N GLU A 230 2.05 -6.09 -7.52
CA GLU A 230 1.22 -6.98 -6.72
C GLU A 230 1.56 -6.84 -5.23
N HIS A 231 0.55 -6.80 -4.37
CA HIS A 231 0.77 -6.81 -2.92
C HIS A 231 1.39 -8.14 -2.48
N THR A 232 2.60 -8.09 -1.91
CA THR A 232 3.32 -9.23 -1.31
C THR A 232 3.05 -9.46 0.16
#